data_AF-A0AAD7HVD7-F1
#
_entry.id   AF-A0AAD7HVD7-F1
#
_cell.length_a   1.000
_cell.length_b   1.000
_cell.length_c   1.000
_cell.angle_alpha   90.00
_cell.angle_beta   90.00
_cell.angle_gamma   90.00
#
_symmetry.space_group_name_H-M   'P 1'
#
loop_
_entity.id
_entity.type
_entity.pdbx_description
1 polymer ?
#
loop_
_entity_poly.entity_id
_entity_poly.type
_entity_poly.pdbx_seq_one_letter_code
_entity_poly.pdbx_strand_id
1 'polypeptide(L)'
;MKEITPDEPGWENWPPPGEVQKLSNKANGLFHYAATALHWIEGQISQYGMASRKRVFEKFTQMGIGQLEDLYRLILTSFENIDGPAQEADWRASQLRGFQHVIGAILMLEKPLTIHQITALLTDIPEDNFDVKNFLQQMRSVLIPGTTTSFEDATPQMHKSFRDYIMDVHAPEEFRIHTGHAHFVTARSCLEVIVKAGSQSDVVVKYSVGHWYRHLRRAVEGGVTDEDERMWELFGQMVGKAVVNTWAATDLVDLFVDVATAGWGLLKQHANKDKMKGISNILINAKGSACFSPIAHVCLAHFFLPSCL
;
A
#
# COMPACT_ATOMS: atom_id res chain seq x y z
N MET A 1 14.79 -5.41 -16.71
CA MET A 1 14.09 -5.91 -17.92
C MET A 1 14.23 -4.82 -18.98
N LYS A 2 14.67 -5.16 -20.20
CA LYS A 2 14.79 -4.18 -21.30
C LYS A 2 13.38 -3.72 -21.67
N GLU A 3 13.21 -2.43 -21.88
CA GLU A 3 12.01 -1.88 -22.52
C GLU A 3 11.88 -2.55 -23.89
N ILE A 4 10.70 -3.11 -24.19
CA ILE A 4 10.42 -3.68 -25.50
C ILE A 4 10.28 -2.49 -26.43
N THR A 5 11.35 -2.18 -27.16
CA THR A 5 11.26 -1.20 -28.24
C THR A 5 10.58 -1.86 -29.44
N PRO A 6 9.95 -1.09 -30.34
CA PRO A 6 9.34 -1.60 -31.57
C PRO A 6 10.31 -2.42 -32.46
N ASP A 7 11.60 -2.39 -32.14
CA ASP A 7 12.71 -3.02 -32.85
C ASP A 7 12.96 -4.47 -32.38
N GLU A 8 12.20 -4.99 -31.39
CA GLU A 8 12.29 -6.40 -31.01
C GLU A 8 11.59 -7.30 -32.05
N PRO A 9 12.30 -8.30 -32.61
CA PRO A 9 11.79 -9.10 -33.72
C PRO A 9 10.50 -9.84 -33.35
N GLY A 10 9.44 -9.55 -34.11
CA GLY A 10 8.15 -10.25 -34.01
C GLY A 10 6.94 -9.38 -33.71
N TRP A 11 7.10 -8.09 -33.38
CA TRP A 11 5.98 -7.14 -33.22
C TRP A 11 5.54 -6.47 -34.52
N GLU A 12 6.39 -6.46 -35.55
CA GLU A 12 6.13 -5.76 -36.82
C GLU A 12 4.85 -6.20 -37.56
N ASN A 13 4.43 -7.46 -37.38
CA ASN A 13 3.26 -8.05 -38.03
C ASN A 13 2.14 -8.43 -37.04
N TRP A 14 2.25 -8.02 -35.78
CA TRP A 14 1.30 -8.36 -34.73
C TRP A 14 1.03 -7.15 -33.81
N PRO A 15 -0.23 -6.82 -33.51
CA PRO A 15 -1.44 -7.56 -33.87
C PRO A 15 -1.86 -7.36 -35.35
N PRO A 16 -2.58 -8.32 -35.97
CA PRO A 16 -3.11 -8.16 -37.31
C PRO A 16 -3.96 -6.88 -37.46
N PRO A 17 -4.04 -6.27 -38.66
CA PRO A 17 -4.78 -5.01 -38.85
C PRO A 17 -6.23 -5.03 -38.34
N GLY A 18 -6.93 -6.17 -38.46
CA GLY A 18 -8.28 -6.32 -37.93
C GLY A 18 -8.37 -6.26 -36.40
N GLU A 19 -7.34 -6.73 -35.69
CA GLU A 19 -7.23 -6.63 -34.23
C GLU A 19 -6.88 -5.20 -33.79
N VAL A 20 -6.00 -4.52 -34.53
CA VAL A 20 -5.71 -3.08 -34.34
C VAL A 20 -6.99 -2.25 -34.49
N GLN A 21 -7.78 -2.50 -35.53
CA GLN A 21 -9.04 -1.79 -35.75
C GLN A 21 -10.05 -2.04 -34.62
N LYS A 22 -10.14 -3.26 -34.09
CA LYS A 22 -10.99 -3.58 -32.94
C LYS A 22 -10.58 -2.79 -31.70
N LEU A 23 -9.29 -2.78 -31.37
CA LEU A 23 -8.74 -1.98 -30.27
C LEU A 23 -9.04 -0.49 -30.44
N SER A 24 -8.77 0.05 -31.64
CA SER A 24 -8.98 1.47 -31.97
C SER A 24 -10.44 1.89 -31.84
N ASN A 25 -11.36 1.12 -32.44
CA ASN A 25 -12.80 1.36 -32.35
C ASN A 25 -13.29 1.34 -30.90
N LYS A 26 -12.68 0.50 -30.05
CA LYS A 26 -13.09 0.33 -28.65
C LYS A 26 -12.51 1.37 -27.72
N ALA A 27 -11.28 1.81 -27.96
CA ALA A 27 -10.76 2.99 -27.31
C ALA A 27 -11.66 4.20 -27.56
N ASN A 28 -12.29 4.30 -28.74
CA ASN A 28 -13.25 5.37 -29.06
C ASN A 28 -12.73 6.78 -28.69
N GLY A 29 -11.43 7.01 -28.91
CA GLY A 29 -10.74 8.26 -28.54
C GLY A 29 -10.30 8.38 -27.08
N LEU A 30 -10.63 7.43 -26.20
CA LEU A 30 -10.15 7.37 -24.82
C LEU A 30 -8.69 6.89 -24.79
N PHE A 31 -7.77 7.86 -24.84
CA PHE A 31 -6.33 7.61 -24.79
C PHE A 31 -5.93 6.74 -23.59
N HIS A 32 -6.52 6.98 -22.41
CA HIS A 32 -6.27 6.19 -21.20
C HIS A 32 -6.64 4.71 -21.38
N TYR A 33 -7.79 4.43 -22.00
CA TYR A 33 -8.21 3.05 -22.28
C TYR A 33 -7.22 2.35 -23.22
N ALA A 34 -6.84 3.02 -24.33
CA ALA A 34 -5.89 2.45 -25.29
C ALA A 34 -4.53 2.17 -24.64
N ALA A 35 -3.99 3.12 -23.88
CA ALA A 35 -2.71 2.97 -23.19
C ALA A 35 -2.75 1.83 -22.16
N THR A 36 -3.77 1.77 -21.31
CA THR A 36 -3.92 0.69 -20.32
C THR A 36 -4.09 -0.67 -20.98
N ALA A 37 -4.88 -0.78 -22.05
CA ALA A 37 -5.08 -2.03 -22.78
C ALA A 37 -3.77 -2.52 -23.41
N LEU A 38 -3.04 -1.64 -24.09
CA LEU A 38 -1.76 -1.98 -24.72
C LEU A 38 -0.72 -2.42 -23.70
N HIS A 39 -0.56 -1.68 -22.59
CA HIS A 39 0.37 -2.08 -21.53
C HIS A 39 -0.01 -3.39 -20.85
N TRP A 40 -1.31 -3.68 -20.67
CA TRP A 40 -1.75 -4.97 -20.15
C TRP A 40 -1.41 -6.11 -21.13
N ILE A 41 -1.72 -5.95 -22.42
CA ILE A 41 -1.41 -6.94 -23.47
C ILE A 41 0.09 -7.21 -23.53
N GLU A 42 0.90 -6.15 -23.56
CA GLU A 42 2.36 -6.21 -23.59
C GLU A 42 2.91 -6.93 -22.34
N GLY A 43 2.40 -6.58 -21.15
CA GLY A 43 2.80 -7.21 -19.90
C GLY A 43 2.51 -8.71 -19.87
N GLN A 44 1.33 -9.13 -20.32
CA GLN A 44 0.96 -10.55 -20.39
C GLN A 44 1.82 -11.33 -21.40
N ILE A 45 2.13 -10.74 -22.56
CA ILE A 45 3.00 -11.38 -23.55
C ILE A 45 4.45 -11.47 -23.04
N SER A 46 4.91 -10.45 -22.33
CA SER A 46 6.24 -10.46 -21.70
C SER A 46 6.36 -11.55 -20.65
N GLN A 47 5.29 -11.77 -19.86
CA GLN A 47 5.24 -12.79 -18.83
C GLN A 47 5.13 -14.22 -19.38
N TYR A 48 4.27 -14.46 -20.36
CA TYR A 48 3.95 -15.80 -20.86
C TYR A 48 4.61 -16.14 -22.20
N GLY A 49 5.39 -15.22 -22.76
CA GLY A 49 6.06 -15.36 -24.05
C GLY A 49 5.15 -15.16 -25.26
N MET A 50 5.78 -15.09 -26.44
CA MET A 50 5.15 -14.76 -27.73
C MET A 50 4.06 -15.75 -28.16
N ALA A 51 4.16 -17.02 -27.74
CA ALA A 51 3.14 -18.04 -28.01
C ALA A 51 1.78 -17.72 -27.36
N SER A 52 1.77 -16.88 -26.30
CA SER A 52 0.55 -16.49 -25.59
C SER A 52 -0.30 -15.44 -26.32
N ARG A 53 0.23 -14.77 -27.36
CA ARG A 53 -0.40 -13.65 -28.08
C ARG A 53 -1.87 -13.85 -28.39
N LYS A 54 -2.20 -14.98 -29.03
CA LYS A 54 -3.58 -15.30 -29.41
C LYS A 54 -4.49 -15.43 -28.18
N ARG A 55 -4.04 -16.17 -27.16
CA ARG A 55 -4.77 -16.34 -25.89
C ARG A 55 -4.98 -15.02 -25.15
N VAL A 56 -3.95 -14.17 -25.09
CA VAL A 56 -4.01 -12.85 -24.46
C VAL A 56 -5.01 -11.96 -25.18
N PHE A 57 -4.97 -11.93 -26.52
CA PHE A 57 -5.89 -11.12 -27.31
C PHE A 57 -7.33 -11.62 -27.24
N GLU A 58 -7.55 -12.94 -27.23
CA GLU A 58 -8.86 -13.56 -27.02
C GLU A 58 -9.44 -13.19 -25.65
N LYS A 59 -8.63 -13.30 -24.58
CA LYS A 59 -9.03 -12.91 -23.22
C LYS A 59 -9.39 -11.42 -23.14
N PHE A 60 -8.54 -10.56 -23.71
CA PHE A 60 -8.83 -9.13 -23.83
C PHE A 60 -10.14 -8.86 -24.56
N THR A 61 -10.37 -9.58 -25.67
CA THR A 61 -11.57 -9.41 -26.48
C THR A 61 -12.84 -9.83 -25.72
N GLN A 62 -12.75 -10.88 -24.91
CA GLN A 62 -13.88 -11.40 -24.14
C GLN A 62 -14.23 -10.54 -22.93
N MET A 63 -13.23 -9.99 -22.24
CA MET A 63 -13.43 -9.38 -20.91
C MET A 63 -13.10 -7.89 -20.85
N GLY A 64 -12.22 -7.38 -21.71
CA GLY A 64 -11.71 -6.01 -21.63
C GLY A 64 -12.38 -5.01 -22.59
N ILE A 65 -13.15 -5.49 -23.58
CA ILE A 65 -13.70 -4.70 -24.70
C ILE A 65 -14.91 -3.81 -24.35
N GLY A 66 -15.45 -3.92 -23.14
CA GLY A 66 -16.59 -3.14 -22.69
C GLY A 66 -16.22 -1.70 -22.32
N GLN A 67 -16.62 -1.26 -21.13
CA GLN A 67 -16.25 0.05 -20.59
C GLN A 67 -14.84 -0.01 -19.97
N LEU A 68 -14.32 1.15 -19.55
CA LEU A 68 -13.03 1.21 -18.84
C LEU A 68 -13.03 0.34 -17.57
N GLU A 69 -14.17 0.20 -16.90
CA GLU A 69 -14.38 -0.69 -15.76
C GLU A 69 -14.20 -2.17 -16.11
N ASP A 70 -14.61 -2.60 -17.30
CA ASP A 70 -14.43 -3.98 -17.76
C ASP A 70 -12.95 -4.28 -18.01
N LEU A 71 -12.20 -3.31 -18.53
CA LEU A 71 -10.74 -3.40 -18.63
C LEU A 71 -10.08 -3.49 -17.25
N TYR A 72 -10.54 -2.69 -16.27
CA TYR A 72 -10.05 -2.80 -14.90
C TYR A 72 -10.38 -4.15 -14.25
N ARG A 73 -11.60 -4.65 -14.44
CA ARG A 73 -11.99 -5.98 -13.98
C ARG A 73 -11.13 -7.08 -14.61
N LEU A 74 -10.83 -6.99 -15.91
CA LEU A 74 -9.92 -7.90 -16.59
C LEU A 74 -8.52 -7.87 -15.94
N ILE A 75 -7.99 -6.69 -15.63
CA ILE A 75 -6.67 -6.55 -15.00
C ILE A 75 -6.66 -7.21 -13.63
N LEU A 76 -7.64 -6.89 -12.77
CA LEU A 76 -7.77 -7.44 -11.42
C LEU A 76 -7.95 -8.96 -11.40
N THR A 77 -8.82 -9.49 -12.27
CA THR A 77 -9.07 -10.94 -12.33
C THR A 77 -7.95 -11.70 -13.04
N SER A 78 -7.13 -11.02 -13.85
CA SER A 78 -5.93 -11.65 -14.44
C SER A 78 -4.83 -11.85 -13.42
N PHE A 79 -4.75 -10.98 -12.42
CA PHE A 79 -3.84 -11.17 -11.28
C PHE A 79 -4.16 -12.47 -10.51
N GLU A 80 -5.43 -12.84 -10.34
CA GLU A 80 -5.83 -14.09 -9.65
C GLU A 80 -5.49 -15.36 -10.44
N ASN A 81 -5.42 -15.28 -11.77
CA ASN A 81 -5.35 -16.43 -12.67
C ASN A 81 -3.92 -16.81 -13.08
N ILE A 82 -2.90 -16.31 -12.37
CA ILE A 82 -1.53 -16.81 -12.53
C ILE A 82 -1.52 -18.24 -12.02
N ASP A 83 -0.86 -19.15 -12.75
CA ASP A 83 -0.81 -20.62 -12.60
C ASP A 83 -0.33 -21.12 -11.20
N GLY A 84 -0.91 -20.61 -10.12
CA GLY A 84 -0.87 -21.19 -8.79
C GLY A 84 -1.77 -22.43 -8.75
N PRO A 85 -1.63 -23.27 -7.71
CA PRO A 85 -2.47 -24.45 -7.55
C PRO A 85 -3.94 -23.99 -7.58
N ALA A 86 -4.63 -24.31 -8.67
CA ALA A 86 -5.90 -23.72 -9.09
C ALA A 86 -7.10 -24.02 -8.16
N GLN A 87 -6.85 -24.42 -6.91
CA GLN A 87 -7.83 -24.98 -5.99
C GLN A 87 -7.56 -24.73 -4.49
N GLU A 88 -6.58 -23.90 -4.11
CA GLU A 88 -6.39 -23.55 -2.70
C GLU A 88 -7.06 -22.21 -2.35
N ALA A 89 -8.21 -22.27 -1.68
CA ALA A 89 -8.92 -21.09 -1.19
C ALA A 89 -8.02 -20.18 -0.34
N ASP A 90 -7.07 -20.77 0.39
CA ASP A 90 -6.09 -20.07 1.24
C ASP A 90 -5.05 -19.29 0.42
N TRP A 91 -4.64 -19.82 -0.73
CA TRP A 91 -3.77 -19.10 -1.67
C TRP A 91 -4.46 -17.86 -2.21
N ARG A 92 -5.69 -18.02 -2.74
CA ARG A 92 -6.48 -16.90 -3.26
C ARG A 92 -6.69 -15.83 -2.19
N ALA A 93 -7.08 -16.23 -0.98
CA ALA A 93 -7.30 -15.30 0.12
C ALA A 93 -6.01 -14.53 0.48
N SER A 94 -4.84 -15.18 0.41
CA SER A 94 -3.55 -14.53 0.64
C SER A 94 -3.19 -13.52 -0.46
N GLN A 95 -3.46 -13.85 -1.73
CA GLN A 95 -3.27 -12.93 -2.86
C GLN A 95 -4.17 -11.69 -2.75
N LEU A 96 -5.45 -11.87 -2.37
CA LEU A 96 -6.37 -10.75 -2.17
C LEU A 96 -5.97 -9.86 -0.99
N ARG A 97 -5.55 -10.45 0.14
CA ARG A 97 -5.02 -9.68 1.28
C ARG A 97 -3.78 -8.89 0.88
N GLY A 98 -2.84 -9.51 0.18
CA GLY A 98 -1.64 -8.83 -0.31
C GLY A 98 -1.96 -7.70 -1.29
N PHE A 99 -2.90 -7.91 -2.21
CA PHE A 99 -3.43 -6.87 -3.08
C PHE A 99 -3.96 -5.68 -2.28
N GLN A 100 -4.89 -5.93 -1.35
CA GLN A 100 -5.55 -4.88 -0.56
C GLN A 100 -4.53 -4.11 0.29
N HIS A 101 -3.55 -4.81 0.85
CA HIS A 101 -2.49 -4.23 1.66
C HIS A 101 -1.58 -3.34 0.82
N VAL A 102 -1.04 -3.84 -0.29
CA VAL A 102 -0.10 -3.09 -1.13
C VAL A 102 -0.79 -1.89 -1.79
N ILE A 103 -1.95 -2.11 -2.42
CA ILE A 103 -2.69 -1.04 -3.11
C ILE A 103 -3.25 -0.04 -2.10
N GLY A 104 -3.77 -0.53 -0.98
CA GLY A 104 -4.21 0.32 0.13
C GLY A 104 -3.08 1.20 0.64
N ALA A 105 -1.90 0.64 0.90
CA ALA A 105 -0.74 1.41 1.33
C ALA A 105 -0.38 2.50 0.31
N ILE A 106 -0.23 2.15 -0.97
CA ILE A 106 0.09 3.10 -2.06
C ILE A 106 -0.91 4.26 -2.11
N LEU A 107 -2.21 3.97 -2.01
CA LEU A 107 -3.26 4.99 -2.02
C LEU A 107 -3.20 5.91 -0.81
N MET A 108 -2.82 5.39 0.35
CA MET A 108 -2.85 6.10 1.62
C MET A 108 -1.54 6.84 1.93
N LEU A 109 -0.48 6.62 1.14
CA LEU A 109 0.83 7.23 1.38
C LEU A 109 0.74 8.77 1.46
N GLU A 110 1.18 9.35 2.58
CA GLU A 110 1.26 10.81 2.75
C GLU A 110 2.36 11.48 1.89
N LYS A 111 3.34 10.68 1.45
CA LYS A 111 4.42 11.08 0.53
C LYS A 111 4.70 9.93 -0.42
N PRO A 112 4.95 10.20 -1.71
CA PRO A 112 5.30 9.16 -2.66
C PRO A 112 6.56 8.42 -2.21
N LEU A 113 6.52 7.09 -2.29
CA LEU A 113 7.65 6.20 -2.05
C LEU A 113 7.96 5.44 -3.34
N THR A 114 9.23 5.08 -3.55
CA THR A 114 9.61 4.20 -4.65
C THR A 114 9.15 2.77 -4.39
N ILE A 115 9.13 1.91 -5.43
CA ILE A 115 8.80 0.48 -5.27
C ILE A 115 9.71 -0.20 -4.26
N HIS A 116 11.00 0.12 -4.29
CA HIS A 116 11.96 -0.37 -3.30
C HIS A 116 11.55 0.03 -1.87
N GLN A 117 11.20 1.30 -1.67
CA GLN A 117 10.78 1.84 -0.38
C GLN A 117 9.43 1.28 0.09
N ILE A 118 8.49 1.03 -0.82
CA ILE A 118 7.20 0.39 -0.51
C ILE A 118 7.43 -1.05 -0.07
N THR A 119 8.27 -1.80 -0.79
CA THR A 119 8.63 -3.18 -0.40
C THR A 119 9.26 -3.22 1.00
N ALA A 120 10.13 -2.24 1.29
CA ALA A 120 10.75 -2.09 2.61
C ALA A 120 9.80 -1.52 3.69
N LEU A 121 8.67 -0.92 3.32
CA LEU A 121 7.62 -0.51 4.27
C LEU A 121 6.75 -1.70 4.68
N LEU A 122 6.39 -2.55 3.71
CA LEU A 122 5.45 -3.65 3.86
C LEU A 122 6.13 -4.93 4.39
N THR A 123 6.99 -4.78 5.40
CA THR A 123 7.76 -5.91 5.98
C THR A 123 6.91 -6.90 6.77
N ASP A 124 5.63 -6.60 7.00
CA ASP A 124 4.65 -7.48 7.61
C ASP A 124 3.99 -8.43 6.59
N ILE A 125 4.32 -8.29 5.31
CA ILE A 125 3.98 -9.25 4.25
C ILE A 125 5.19 -10.17 4.02
N PRO A 126 5.12 -11.46 4.39
CA PRO A 126 6.18 -12.41 4.05
C PRO A 126 6.29 -12.59 2.54
N GLU A 127 7.51 -12.52 2.00
CA GLU A 127 7.77 -12.63 0.55
C GLU A 127 7.28 -13.98 -0.02
N ASP A 128 7.43 -15.06 0.75
CA ASP A 128 6.91 -16.40 0.40
C ASP A 128 5.37 -16.45 0.29
N ASN A 129 4.66 -15.53 0.95
CA ASN A 129 3.20 -15.44 0.90
C ASN A 129 2.73 -14.52 -0.23
N PHE A 130 3.45 -13.43 -0.48
CA PHE A 130 3.08 -12.44 -1.49
C PHE A 130 4.31 -11.64 -1.95
N ASP A 131 4.70 -11.83 -3.20
CA ASP A 131 5.78 -11.07 -3.83
C ASP A 131 5.27 -9.68 -4.27
N VAL A 132 5.54 -8.68 -3.43
CA VAL A 132 5.15 -7.27 -3.65
C VAL A 132 5.75 -6.72 -4.95
N LYS A 133 7.00 -7.07 -5.28
CA LYS A 133 7.68 -6.53 -6.47
C LYS A 133 7.05 -7.10 -7.74
N ASN A 134 6.86 -8.41 -7.79
CA ASN A 134 6.20 -9.07 -8.91
C ASN A 134 4.75 -8.61 -9.07
N PHE A 135 4.02 -8.43 -7.98
CA PHE A 135 2.68 -7.85 -7.99
C PHE A 135 2.65 -6.46 -8.64
N LEU A 136 3.50 -5.53 -8.19
CA LEU A 136 3.56 -4.18 -8.74
C LEU A 136 3.98 -4.18 -10.23
N GLN A 137 4.79 -5.16 -10.64
CA GLN A 137 5.21 -5.33 -12.03
C GLN A 137 4.04 -5.78 -12.90
N GLN A 138 3.18 -6.67 -12.40
CA GLN A 138 1.97 -7.11 -13.12
C GLN A 138 0.92 -5.99 -13.20
N MET A 139 0.83 -5.17 -12.17
CA MET A 139 -0.08 -4.02 -12.09
C MET A 139 0.45 -2.76 -12.78
N ARG A 140 1.58 -2.86 -13.50
CA ARG A 140 2.23 -1.72 -14.17
C ARG A 140 1.29 -0.93 -15.08
N SER A 141 0.38 -1.62 -15.78
CA SER A 141 -0.61 -1.02 -16.68
C SER A 141 -1.54 0.01 -16.02
N VAL A 142 -1.67 -0.02 -14.69
CA VAL A 142 -2.51 0.89 -13.90
C VAL A 142 -1.76 1.63 -12.79
N LEU A 143 -0.51 1.23 -12.48
CA LEU A 143 0.30 1.81 -11.40
C LEU A 143 1.55 2.56 -11.84
N ILE A 144 2.02 2.45 -13.08
CA ILE A 144 3.26 3.13 -13.48
C ILE A 144 3.09 3.66 -14.91
N PRO A 145 2.72 4.95 -15.07
CA PRO A 145 2.75 5.58 -16.38
C PRO A 145 4.21 5.80 -16.80
N GLY A 146 4.64 5.13 -17.87
CA GLY A 146 5.85 5.48 -18.62
C GLY A 146 7.11 4.62 -18.38
N THR A 147 8.22 5.21 -18.81
CA THR A 147 9.51 4.58 -19.11
C THR A 147 10.56 4.95 -18.05
N THR A 148 10.37 4.52 -16.80
CA THR A 148 11.46 4.63 -15.81
C THR A 148 12.56 3.63 -16.16
N THR A 149 13.81 4.09 -16.14
CA THR A 149 14.99 3.25 -16.47
C THR A 149 15.22 2.11 -15.48
N SER A 150 14.70 2.26 -14.26
CA SER A 150 14.68 1.25 -13.20
C SER A 150 13.26 1.10 -12.65
N PHE A 151 12.78 -0.14 -12.54
CA PHE A 151 11.47 -0.44 -11.95
C PHE A 151 11.49 -0.20 -10.44
N GLU A 152 12.54 -0.60 -9.74
CA GLU A 152 12.62 -0.46 -8.27
C GLU A 152 12.66 1.00 -7.80
N ASP A 153 13.25 1.88 -8.61
CA ASP A 153 13.33 3.32 -8.33
C ASP A 153 12.09 4.10 -8.78
N ALA A 154 11.17 3.44 -9.48
CA ALA A 154 9.93 4.07 -9.90
C ALA A 154 9.04 4.38 -8.69
N THR A 155 8.37 5.52 -8.72
CA THR A 155 7.28 5.84 -7.80
C THR A 155 5.97 5.38 -8.46
N PRO A 156 5.21 4.43 -7.86
CA PRO A 156 3.91 4.06 -8.38
C PRO A 156 2.98 5.27 -8.43
N GLN A 157 2.40 5.52 -9.60
CA GLN A 157 1.37 6.52 -9.83
C GLN A 157 0.14 5.85 -10.41
N MET A 158 -0.97 5.99 -9.70
CA MET A 158 -2.24 5.45 -10.12
C MET A 158 -3.04 6.50 -10.89
N HIS A 159 -3.56 6.15 -12.07
CA HIS A 159 -4.49 7.05 -12.75
C HIS A 159 -5.77 7.21 -11.92
N LYS A 160 -6.30 8.45 -11.86
CA LYS A 160 -7.47 8.79 -11.04
C LYS A 160 -8.67 7.86 -11.28
N SER A 161 -8.97 7.51 -12.54
CA SER A 161 -10.10 6.63 -12.84
C SER A 161 -9.94 5.20 -12.30
N PHE A 162 -8.71 4.66 -12.22
CA PHE A 162 -8.50 3.35 -11.61
C PHE A 162 -8.65 3.44 -10.09
N ARG A 163 -8.10 4.49 -9.47
CA ARG A 163 -8.29 4.80 -8.05
C ARG A 163 -9.78 4.90 -7.70
N ASP A 164 -10.52 5.69 -8.45
CA ASP A 164 -11.95 5.91 -8.20
C ASP A 164 -12.70 4.58 -8.35
N TYR A 165 -12.37 3.76 -9.36
CA TYR A 165 -12.98 2.45 -9.56
C TYR A 165 -12.76 1.49 -8.38
N ILE A 166 -11.51 1.27 -7.92
CA ILE A 166 -11.21 0.30 -6.85
C ILE A 166 -11.70 0.75 -5.46
N MET A 167 -12.15 2.00 -5.31
CA MET A 167 -12.76 2.51 -4.08
C MET A 167 -14.29 2.54 -4.16
N ASP A 168 -14.86 2.31 -5.35
CA ASP A 168 -16.29 2.38 -5.62
C ASP A 168 -17.01 1.03 -5.44
N VAL A 169 -18.33 1.07 -5.28
CA VAL A 169 -19.19 -0.11 -5.17
C VAL A 169 -19.18 -0.99 -6.44
N HIS A 170 -18.84 -0.41 -7.60
CA HIS A 170 -18.78 -1.12 -8.88
C HIS A 170 -17.56 -2.04 -9.03
N ALA A 171 -16.51 -1.85 -8.22
CA ALA A 171 -15.42 -2.82 -8.14
C ALA A 171 -15.89 -4.10 -7.41
N PRO A 172 -15.37 -5.28 -7.81
CA PRO A 172 -15.62 -6.51 -7.06
C PRO A 172 -15.19 -6.34 -5.60
N GLU A 173 -16.00 -6.83 -4.67
CA GLU A 173 -15.83 -6.62 -3.23
C GLU A 173 -14.44 -7.01 -2.75
N GLU A 174 -13.92 -8.13 -3.24
CA GLU A 174 -12.62 -8.66 -2.89
C GLU A 174 -11.43 -7.75 -3.28
N PHE A 175 -11.63 -6.86 -4.26
CA PHE A 175 -10.63 -5.89 -4.71
C PHE A 175 -10.91 -4.48 -4.22
N ARG A 176 -12.01 -4.25 -3.49
CA ARG A 176 -12.33 -2.91 -3.03
C ARG A 176 -11.37 -2.48 -1.93
N ILE A 177 -10.89 -1.25 -2.02
CA ILE A 177 -10.05 -0.64 -1.00
C ILE A 177 -10.91 0.21 -0.07
N HIS A 178 -10.97 -0.19 1.20
CA HIS A 178 -11.61 0.57 2.24
C HIS A 178 -10.60 1.52 2.91
N THR A 179 -10.83 2.83 2.81
CA THR A 179 -9.92 3.87 3.29
C THR A 179 -9.50 3.69 4.75
N GLY A 180 -10.45 3.45 5.66
CA GLY A 180 -10.16 3.27 7.08
C GLY A 180 -9.23 2.09 7.33
N HIS A 181 -9.57 0.92 6.78
CA HIS A 181 -8.77 -0.29 6.93
C HIS A 181 -7.40 -0.17 6.24
N ALA A 182 -7.32 0.45 5.06
CA ALA A 182 -6.05 0.71 4.39
C ALA A 182 -5.13 1.61 5.23
N HIS A 183 -5.68 2.65 5.87
CA HIS A 183 -4.96 3.48 6.82
C HIS A 183 -4.50 2.68 8.05
N PHE A 184 -5.35 1.82 8.59
CA PHE A 184 -5.00 0.97 9.73
C PHE A 184 -3.80 0.06 9.43
N VAL A 185 -3.89 -0.68 8.33
CA VAL A 185 -2.84 -1.59 7.87
C VAL A 185 -1.54 -0.83 7.56
N THR A 186 -1.63 0.35 6.93
CA THR A 186 -0.44 1.19 6.69
C THR A 186 0.21 1.65 7.99
N ALA A 187 -0.59 2.04 9.00
CA ALA A 187 -0.06 2.40 10.32
C ALA A 187 0.68 1.23 10.99
N ARG A 188 0.13 0.02 10.89
CA ARG A 188 0.76 -1.21 11.38
C ARG A 188 2.10 -1.48 10.70
N SER A 189 2.16 -1.41 9.36
CA SER A 189 3.41 -1.57 8.60
C SER A 189 4.46 -0.52 9.00
N CYS A 190 4.06 0.74 9.23
CA CYS A 190 4.99 1.74 9.76
C CYS A 190 5.54 1.37 11.13
N LEU A 191 4.69 0.90 12.06
CA LEU A 191 5.17 0.49 13.39
C LEU A 191 6.10 -0.72 13.33
N GLU A 192 5.85 -1.68 12.43
CA GLU A 192 6.74 -2.81 12.19
C GLU A 192 8.14 -2.35 11.78
N VAL A 193 8.22 -1.40 10.84
CA VAL A 193 9.50 -0.80 10.44
C VAL A 193 10.20 -0.14 11.64
N ILE A 194 9.47 0.65 12.43
CA ILE A 194 10.04 1.36 13.58
C ILE A 194 10.58 0.39 14.63
N VAL A 195 9.83 -0.67 14.93
CA VAL A 195 10.20 -1.71 15.89
C VAL A 195 11.41 -2.51 15.40
N LYS A 196 11.45 -2.88 14.11
CA LYS A 196 12.54 -3.68 13.51
C LYS A 196 13.83 -2.88 13.29
N ALA A 197 13.73 -1.63 12.83
CA ALA A 197 14.90 -0.86 12.40
C ALA A 197 15.81 -0.42 13.56
N GLY A 198 15.28 -0.30 14.77
CA GLY A 198 16.01 0.35 15.86
C GLY A 198 16.52 1.74 15.43
N SER A 199 17.72 2.13 15.84
CA SER A 199 18.29 3.47 15.58
C SER A 199 18.82 3.71 14.15
N GLN A 200 18.52 2.84 13.18
CA GLN A 200 18.96 3.02 11.79
C GLN A 200 18.03 4.00 11.05
N SER A 201 18.61 5.02 10.44
CA SER A 201 17.87 6.05 9.69
C SER A 201 17.92 5.78 8.19
N ASP A 202 16.90 5.10 7.66
CA ASP A 202 16.59 5.02 6.22
C ASP A 202 15.34 5.88 5.89
N VAL A 203 15.11 6.21 4.62
CA VAL A 203 13.94 6.96 4.13
C VAL A 203 12.63 6.34 4.61
N VAL A 204 12.53 5.01 4.61
CA VAL A 204 11.34 4.29 5.07
C VAL A 204 11.13 4.43 6.58
N VAL A 205 12.21 4.42 7.37
CA VAL A 205 12.13 4.66 8.82
C VAL A 205 11.68 6.09 9.09
N LYS A 206 12.25 7.09 8.40
CA LYS A 206 11.84 8.49 8.52
C LYS A 206 10.38 8.69 8.15
N TYR A 207 9.93 8.05 7.06
CA TYR A 207 8.52 8.05 6.68
C TYR A 207 7.66 7.45 7.79
N SER A 208 8.00 6.26 8.25
CA SER A 208 7.23 5.51 9.25
C SER A 208 7.08 6.30 10.54
N VAL A 209 8.19 6.82 11.08
CA VAL A 209 8.21 7.66 12.29
C VAL A 209 7.39 8.94 12.11
N GLY A 210 7.47 9.57 10.93
CA GLY A 210 6.79 10.82 10.63
C GLY A 210 5.29 10.70 10.32
N HIS A 211 4.77 9.51 10.00
CA HIS A 211 3.43 9.36 9.42
C HIS A 211 2.53 8.29 10.05
N TRP A 212 3.05 7.28 10.77
CA TRP A 212 2.22 6.18 11.31
C TRP A 212 0.99 6.66 12.11
N TYR A 213 1.14 7.72 12.91
CA TYR A 213 0.09 8.25 13.77
C TYR A 213 -1.03 8.94 12.97
N ARG A 214 -0.70 9.55 11.82
CA ARG A 214 -1.69 10.15 10.92
C ARG A 214 -2.51 9.05 10.24
N HIS A 215 -1.85 7.97 9.83
CA HIS A 215 -2.55 6.80 9.32
C HIS A 215 -3.47 6.21 10.39
N LEU A 216 -2.99 6.01 11.62
CA LEU A 216 -3.81 5.49 12.70
C LEU A 216 -5.01 6.40 13.01
N ARG A 217 -4.79 7.72 13.09
CA ARG A 217 -5.86 8.69 13.29
C ARG A 217 -6.94 8.60 12.21
N ARG A 218 -6.54 8.57 10.94
CA ARG A 218 -7.49 8.43 9.81
C ARG A 218 -8.20 7.08 9.80
N ALA A 219 -7.57 6.01 10.29
CA ALA A 219 -8.23 4.72 10.48
C ALA A 219 -9.37 4.82 11.50
N VAL A 220 -9.13 5.46 12.64
CA VAL A 220 -10.13 5.69 13.70
C VAL A 220 -11.26 6.59 13.21
N GLU A 221 -10.92 7.70 12.53
CA GLU A 221 -11.92 8.59 11.90
C GLU A 221 -12.75 7.85 10.84
N GLY A 222 -12.15 6.85 10.16
CA GLY A 222 -12.82 5.94 9.24
C GLY A 222 -13.64 4.82 9.89
N GLY A 223 -13.76 4.81 11.22
CA GLY A 223 -14.59 3.86 11.96
C GLY A 223 -13.98 2.46 12.12
N VAL A 224 -12.67 2.30 11.93
CA VAL A 224 -11.99 1.01 12.19
C VAL A 224 -12.02 0.71 13.68
N THR A 225 -12.56 -0.46 14.02
CA THR A 225 -12.58 -1.02 15.39
C THR A 225 -11.86 -2.36 15.47
N ASP A 226 -10.98 -2.65 14.50
CA ASP A 226 -10.31 -3.95 14.37
C ASP A 226 -9.47 -4.26 15.62
N GLU A 227 -9.77 -5.40 16.27
CA GLU A 227 -8.97 -5.95 17.36
C GLU A 227 -7.75 -6.70 16.80
N ASP A 228 -6.78 -5.96 16.26
CA ASP A 228 -5.53 -6.55 15.78
C ASP A 228 -4.54 -6.75 16.95
N GLU A 229 -4.35 -7.99 17.40
CA GLU A 229 -3.40 -8.35 18.46
C GLU A 229 -1.98 -7.89 18.16
N ARG A 230 -1.55 -7.95 16.89
CA ARG A 230 -0.21 -7.54 16.49
C ARG A 230 -0.03 -6.03 16.62
N MET A 231 -1.05 -5.25 16.30
CA MET A 231 -1.07 -3.80 16.54
C MET A 231 -0.80 -3.48 18.03
N TRP A 232 -1.42 -4.24 18.94
CA TRP A 232 -1.21 -4.09 20.39
C TRP A 232 0.19 -4.52 20.85
N GLU A 233 0.71 -5.59 20.28
CA GLU A 233 2.07 -6.04 20.52
C GLU A 233 3.09 -4.98 20.12
N LEU A 234 2.91 -4.37 18.94
CA LEU A 234 3.76 -3.29 18.43
C LEU A 234 3.73 -2.06 19.35
N PHE A 235 2.56 -1.65 19.84
CA PHE A 235 2.46 -0.58 20.84
C PHE A 235 3.23 -0.92 22.12
N GLY A 236 3.19 -2.18 22.56
CA GLY A 236 3.99 -2.66 23.69
C GLY A 236 5.50 -2.64 23.43
N GLN A 237 5.94 -2.76 22.18
CA GLN A 237 7.35 -2.74 21.81
C GLN A 237 7.88 -1.31 21.55
N MET A 238 7.00 -0.37 21.22
CA MET A 238 7.35 1.05 21.00
C MET A 238 8.03 1.72 22.20
N VAL A 239 7.86 1.17 23.40
CA VAL A 239 8.48 1.68 24.62
C VAL A 239 9.90 1.13 24.87
N GLY A 240 10.40 0.25 24.02
CA GLY A 240 11.75 -0.26 24.10
C GLY A 240 12.79 0.85 23.88
N LYS A 241 13.88 0.84 24.65
CA LYS A 241 14.93 1.86 24.60
C LYS A 241 15.50 2.10 23.19
N ALA A 242 15.65 1.04 22.40
CA ALA A 242 16.14 1.14 21.02
C ALA A 242 15.17 1.94 20.13
N VAL A 243 13.87 1.68 20.28
CA VAL A 243 12.81 2.37 19.55
C VAL A 243 12.71 3.82 19.99
N VAL A 244 12.72 4.11 21.31
CA VAL A 244 12.76 5.47 21.88
C VAL A 244 13.87 6.34 21.27
N ASN A 245 15.06 5.78 21.08
CA ASN A 245 16.17 6.49 20.45
C ASN A 245 15.91 6.84 18.98
N THR A 246 15.18 5.99 18.24
CA THR A 246 14.74 6.25 16.87
C THR A 246 13.81 7.46 16.81
N TRP A 247 12.86 7.57 17.74
CA TRP A 247 11.96 8.73 17.85
C TRP A 247 12.74 10.01 18.15
N ALA A 248 13.65 9.97 19.13
CA ALA A 248 14.40 11.13 19.60
C ALA A 248 15.31 11.75 18.54
N ALA A 249 15.70 10.97 17.52
CA ALA A 249 16.45 11.46 16.36
C ALA A 249 15.60 12.31 15.39
N THR A 250 14.30 12.45 15.64
CA THR A 250 13.33 13.11 14.77
C THR A 250 12.51 14.13 15.57
N ASP A 251 12.32 15.33 15.02
CA ASP A 251 11.51 16.39 15.64
C ASP A 251 10.01 16.04 15.50
N LEU A 252 9.40 15.57 16.59
CA LEU A 252 8.10 14.88 16.57
C LEU A 252 7.09 15.46 17.56
N VAL A 253 7.01 16.77 17.69
CA VAL A 253 5.97 17.41 18.54
C VAL A 253 4.55 17.01 18.11
N ASP A 254 4.28 16.93 16.79
CA ASP A 254 2.96 16.59 16.25
C ASP A 254 2.54 15.14 16.53
N LEU A 255 3.51 14.22 16.60
CA LEU A 255 3.30 12.83 16.98
C LEU A 255 2.62 12.72 18.34
N PHE A 256 3.11 13.45 19.34
CA PHE A 256 2.60 13.35 20.70
C PHE A 256 1.14 13.80 20.80
N VAL A 257 0.76 14.84 20.05
CA VAL A 257 -0.62 15.35 20.02
C VAL A 257 -1.55 14.34 19.34
N ASP A 258 -1.16 13.79 18.19
CA ASP A 258 -2.01 12.87 17.45
C ASP A 258 -2.09 11.48 18.08
N VAL A 259 -1.00 10.95 18.66
CA VAL A 259 -1.02 9.69 19.43
C VAL A 259 -1.91 9.82 20.66
N ALA A 260 -1.82 10.96 21.36
CA ALA A 260 -2.66 11.20 22.52
C ALA A 260 -4.16 11.29 22.13
N THR A 261 -4.46 11.86 20.96
CA THR A 261 -5.84 12.04 20.47
C THR A 261 -6.43 10.77 19.85
N ALA A 262 -5.70 10.12 18.94
CA ALA A 262 -6.13 8.91 18.22
C ALA A 262 -5.95 7.64 19.06
N GLY A 263 -4.82 7.54 19.76
CA GLY A 263 -4.53 6.43 20.66
C GLY A 263 -5.58 6.32 21.75
N TRP A 264 -6.05 7.43 22.34
CA TRP A 264 -7.07 7.37 23.39
C TRP A 264 -8.44 6.86 22.90
N GLY A 265 -8.80 7.05 21.63
CA GLY A 265 -10.02 6.50 21.03
C GLY A 265 -10.00 4.97 20.95
N LEU A 266 -8.90 4.39 20.46
CA LEU A 266 -8.67 2.94 20.40
C LEU A 266 -8.37 2.33 21.78
N LEU A 267 -7.56 3.00 22.59
CA LEU A 267 -7.11 2.53 23.92
C LEU A 267 -8.24 2.57 24.96
N LYS A 268 -9.23 3.46 24.83
CA LYS A 268 -10.39 3.50 25.74
C LYS A 268 -11.21 2.21 25.73
N GLN A 269 -11.23 1.49 24.61
CA GLN A 269 -12.09 0.31 24.47
C GLN A 269 -11.47 -0.92 25.15
N HIS A 270 -10.13 -1.03 25.26
CA HIS A 270 -9.47 -2.29 25.69
C HIS A 270 -8.20 -2.17 26.57
N ALA A 271 -7.79 -0.99 27.04
CA ALA A 271 -6.52 -0.86 27.75
C ALA A 271 -6.50 -1.40 29.19
N ASN A 272 -5.53 -2.28 29.48
CA ASN A 272 -5.01 -2.50 30.82
C ASN A 272 -4.29 -1.23 31.32
N LYS A 273 -4.80 -0.61 32.39
CA LYS A 273 -4.32 0.65 32.97
C LYS A 273 -2.81 0.69 33.24
N ASP A 274 -2.17 -0.45 33.52
CA ASP A 274 -0.77 -0.50 33.90
C ASP A 274 0.18 -0.42 32.71
N LYS A 275 -0.20 -0.97 31.54
CA LYS A 275 0.58 -0.81 30.29
C LYS A 275 0.55 0.64 29.81
N MET A 276 -0.58 1.32 29.95
CA MET A 276 -0.75 2.73 29.61
C MET A 276 0.11 3.66 30.48
N LYS A 277 0.22 3.36 31.78
CA LYS A 277 1.16 4.06 32.68
C LYS A 277 2.63 3.83 32.27
N GLY A 278 2.96 2.65 31.74
CA GLY A 278 4.29 2.35 31.21
C GLY A 278 4.67 3.24 30.02
N ILE A 279 3.79 3.32 29.01
CA ILE A 279 3.97 4.16 27.82
C ILE A 279 4.10 5.63 28.23
N SER A 280 3.19 6.10 29.08
CA SER A 280 3.23 7.43 29.69
C SER A 280 4.59 7.77 30.29
N ASN A 281 5.09 6.93 31.19
CA ASN A 281 6.33 7.20 31.92
C ASN A 281 7.57 7.19 31.02
N ILE A 282 7.55 6.41 29.94
CA ILE A 282 8.67 6.32 29.00
C ILE A 282 8.71 7.56 28.10
N LEU A 283 7.55 8.05 27.67
CA LEU A 283 7.43 9.33 26.96
C LEU A 283 7.83 10.52 27.86
N ILE A 284 7.44 10.48 29.13
CA ILE A 284 7.86 11.46 30.15
C ILE A 284 9.37 11.38 30.44
N ASN A 285 10.02 10.23 30.27
CA ASN A 285 11.47 10.09 30.47
C ASN A 285 12.29 10.44 29.22
N ALA A 286 11.77 10.22 28.01
CA ALA A 286 12.37 10.68 26.75
C ALA A 286 12.50 12.23 26.69
N LYS A 287 11.67 12.94 27.46
CA LYS A 287 11.77 14.36 27.85
C LYS A 287 13.14 14.78 28.38
N GLY A 288 13.86 13.89 29.06
CA GLY A 288 15.15 14.20 29.68
C GLY A 288 16.29 14.34 28.68
N SER A 289 16.10 13.87 27.44
CA SER A 289 17.14 13.80 26.41
C SER A 289 16.89 14.68 25.17
N ALA A 290 15.68 15.21 24.95
CA ALA A 290 15.34 16.00 23.78
C ALA A 290 14.60 17.29 24.15
N CYS A 291 15.02 18.42 23.58
CA CYS A 291 14.40 19.74 23.75
C CYS A 291 13.03 19.79 23.07
N PHE A 292 11.97 19.31 23.73
CA PHE A 292 10.60 19.44 23.25
C PHE A 292 10.01 20.83 23.56
N SER A 293 9.16 21.32 22.65
CA SER A 293 8.38 22.56 22.81
C SER A 293 7.50 22.56 24.09
N PRO A 294 7.29 23.71 24.75
CA PRO A 294 6.37 23.86 25.89
C PRO A 294 4.93 23.42 25.60
N ILE A 295 4.50 23.40 24.33
CA ILE A 295 3.14 22.98 23.93
C ILE A 295 2.99 21.45 24.06
N ALA A 296 4.02 20.68 23.69
CA ALA A 296 4.06 19.24 23.87
C ALA A 296 3.97 18.85 25.35
N HIS A 297 4.52 19.68 26.24
CA HIS A 297 4.46 19.48 27.70
C HIS A 297 3.05 19.58 28.27
N VAL A 298 2.24 20.51 27.78
CA VAL A 298 0.85 20.70 28.24
C VAL A 298 -0.02 19.54 27.75
N CYS A 299 0.17 19.09 26.51
CA CYS A 299 -0.51 17.91 25.98
C CYS A 299 -0.11 16.65 26.78
N LEU A 300 1.17 16.38 27.00
CA LEU A 300 1.59 15.20 27.78
C LEU A 300 1.07 15.24 29.24
N ALA A 301 1.10 16.39 29.91
CA ALA A 301 0.64 16.50 31.30
C ALA A 301 -0.88 16.32 31.45
N HIS A 302 -1.68 16.80 30.49
CA HIS A 302 -3.13 16.63 30.53
C HIS A 302 -3.59 15.24 30.11
N PHE A 303 -2.82 14.55 29.25
CA PHE A 303 -3.20 13.24 28.70
C PHE A 303 -2.75 12.04 29.54
N PHE A 304 -1.84 12.22 30.50
CA PHE A 304 -1.20 11.10 31.22
C PHE A 304 -1.39 11.07 32.75
N LEU A 305 -1.99 12.09 33.35
CA LEU A 305 -2.34 12.11 34.78
C LEU A 305 -3.84 11.85 34.96
N PRO A 306 -4.27 10.76 35.62
CA PRO A 306 -5.69 10.45 35.81
C PRO A 306 -6.35 11.27 36.92
N SER A 307 -5.98 12.54 37.11
CA SER A 307 -6.63 13.40 38.11
C SER A 307 -6.44 14.87 37.77
N CYS A 308 -7.46 15.48 37.16
CA CYS A 308 -7.97 16.85 37.40
C CYS A 308 -8.88 17.27 36.24
N LEU A 309 -10.07 16.67 36.18
CA LEU A 309 -11.40 17.28 36.13
C LEU A 309 -12.47 16.18 36.07
#